data_AF-A0A8S0FJG2-F1
#
_entry.id   AF-A0A8S0FJG2-F1
#
_cell.length_a   1.000
_cell.length_b   1.000
_cell.length_c   1.000
_cell.angle_alpha   90.00
_cell.angle_beta   90.00
_cell.angle_gamma   90.00
#
_symmetry.space_group_name_H-M   'P 1'
#
loop_
_entity.id
_entity.type
_entity.pdbx_description
1 polymer ?
#
loop_
_entity_poly.entity_id
_entity_poly.type
_entity_poly.pdbx_seq_one_letter_code
_entity_poly.pdbx_strand_id
1 'polypeptide(L)'
;MNNEQRGVALLIVLMLLALMAALAADMTISFHGQLHRTRQVNHHLQRQYDIELAEKLALASLTQDVKDNDRQTTLQQYWAQPQQLRCQSSHERRAGKWQYSEVAVTRCPALF
;
A
#
# COMPACT_ATOMS: atom_id res chain seq x y z
N MET A 1 -53.79 9.45 32.16
CA MET A 1 -53.54 8.01 31.91
C MET A 1 -52.64 7.83 30.69
N ASN A 2 -51.49 8.52 30.61
CA ASN A 2 -50.68 8.60 29.37
C ASN A 2 -49.20 8.23 29.58
N ASN A 3 -48.77 7.95 30.81
CA ASN A 3 -47.37 7.67 31.13
C ASN A 3 -47.01 6.19 30.94
N GLU A 4 -47.96 5.28 31.23
CA GLU A 4 -47.76 3.84 31.03
C GLU A 4 -47.67 3.48 29.54
N GLN A 5 -48.51 4.10 28.69
CA GLN A 5 -48.46 3.93 27.24
C GLN A 5 -47.18 4.53 26.63
N ARG A 6 -46.66 5.62 27.20
CA ARG A 6 -45.37 6.21 26.79
C ARG A 6 -44.19 5.29 27.10
N GLY A 7 -44.20 4.60 28.24
CA GLY A 7 -43.17 3.63 28.59
C GLY A 7 -43.13 2.47 27.61
N VAL A 8 -44.29 1.89 27.28
CA VAL A 8 -44.38 0.77 26.34
C VAL A 8 -44.01 1.19 24.91
N ALA A 9 -44.43 2.37 24.47
CA ALA A 9 -44.05 2.89 23.14
C ALA A 9 -42.53 3.03 23.00
N LEU A 10 -41.84 3.50 24.04
CA LEU A 10 -40.39 3.62 24.04
C LEU A 10 -39.70 2.25 23.96
N LEU A 11 -40.23 1.22 24.65
CA LEU A 11 -39.66 -0.13 24.58
C LEU A 11 -39.74 -0.73 23.18
N ILE A 12 -40.85 -0.52 22.46
CA ILE A 12 -41.01 -1.02 21.10
C ILE A 12 -40.03 -0.33 20.15
N VAL A 13 -39.87 1.00 20.27
CA VAL A 13 -38.91 1.75 19.44
C VAL A 13 -37.47 1.32 19.73
N LEU A 14 -37.11 1.13 21.01
CA LEU A 14 -35.79 0.62 21.38
C LEU A 14 -35.55 -0.80 20.86
N MET A 15 -36.57 -1.66 20.86
CA MET A 15 -36.47 -3.01 20.30
C MET A 15 -36.24 -2.98 18.79
N LEU A 16 -36.96 -2.12 18.07
CA LEU A 16 -36.76 -1.92 16.62
C LEU A 16 -35.38 -1.34 16.30
N LEU A 17 -34.92 -0.35 17.08
CA LEU A 17 -33.57 0.21 16.95
C LEU A 17 -32.50 -0.84 17.19
N ALA A 18 -32.66 -1.70 18.20
CA ALA A 18 -31.72 -2.76 18.50
C ALA A 18 -31.61 -3.77 17.34
N LEU A 19 -32.73 -4.13 16.70
CA LEU A 19 -32.71 -4.99 15.51
C LEU A 19 -31.93 -4.33 14.36
N MET A 20 -32.20 -3.07 14.06
CA MET A 20 -31.51 -2.36 12.97
C MET A 20 -30.01 -2.22 13.24
N ALA A 21 -29.62 -1.98 14.50
CA ALA A 21 -28.22 -1.94 14.91
C ALA A 21 -27.53 -3.30 14.76
N ALA A 22 -28.20 -4.41 15.10
CA ALA A 22 -27.65 -5.75 14.93
C ALA A 22 -27.39 -6.09 13.45
N LEU A 23 -28.36 -5.82 12.57
CA LEU A 23 -28.20 -6.01 11.12
C LEU A 23 -27.05 -5.16 10.54
N ALA A 24 -26.96 -3.90 10.96
CA ALA A 24 -25.87 -3.02 10.53
C ALA A 24 -24.50 -3.52 11.02
N ALA A 25 -24.44 -4.10 12.23
CA ALA A 25 -23.21 -4.67 12.77
C ALA A 25 -22.74 -5.88 11.95
N ASP A 26 -23.63 -6.81 11.59
CA ASP A 26 -23.30 -7.95 10.73
C ASP A 26 -22.77 -7.50 9.36
N MET A 27 -23.42 -6.52 8.73
CA MET A 27 -22.94 -5.92 7.48
C MET A 27 -21.54 -5.31 7.66
N THR A 28 -21.32 -4.58 8.76
CA THR A 28 -20.04 -3.92 9.05
C THR A 28 -18.92 -4.93 9.23
N ILE A 29 -19.15 -6.05 9.93
CA ILE A 29 -18.14 -7.09 10.14
C ILE A 29 -17.75 -7.74 8.80
N SER A 30 -18.73 -8.06 7.94
CA SER A 30 -18.47 -8.62 6.62
C SER A 30 -17.66 -7.66 5.72
N PHE A 31 -17.94 -6.36 5.79
CA PHE A 31 -17.22 -5.33 5.05
C PHE A 31 -15.77 -5.16 5.52
N HIS A 32 -15.54 -5.16 6.84
CA HIS A 32 -14.18 -5.11 7.39
C HIS A 32 -13.34 -6.32 6.93
N GLY A 33 -13.92 -7.52 6.94
CA GLY A 33 -13.26 -8.72 6.42
C GLY A 33 -12.86 -8.60 4.95
N GLN A 34 -13.74 -8.05 4.10
CA GLN A 34 -13.45 -7.79 2.69
C GLN A 34 -12.35 -6.73 2.51
N LEU A 35 -12.40 -5.63 3.27
CA LEU A 35 -11.36 -4.61 3.24
C LEU A 35 -9.98 -5.16 3.59
N HIS A 36 -9.88 -6.01 4.62
CA HIS A 36 -8.61 -6.63 5.00
C HIS A 36 -8.04 -7.50 3.88
N ARG A 37 -8.87 -8.32 3.21
CA ARG A 37 -8.45 -9.13 2.06
C ARG A 37 -8.01 -8.26 0.88
N THR A 38 -8.78 -7.22 0.53
CA THR A 38 -8.42 -6.29 -0.56
C THR A 38 -7.11 -5.57 -0.29
N ARG A 39 -6.87 -5.13 0.95
CA ARG A 39 -5.59 -4.52 1.35
C ARG A 39 -4.43 -5.51 1.18
N GLN A 40 -4.60 -6.76 1.59
CA GLN A 40 -3.58 -7.79 1.44
C GLN A 40 -3.26 -8.06 -0.04
N VAL A 41 -4.29 -8.20 -0.90
CA VAL A 41 -4.12 -8.38 -2.34
C VAL A 41 -3.42 -7.17 -2.97
N ASN A 42 -3.86 -5.95 -2.64
CA ASN A 42 -3.22 -4.73 -3.16
C ASN A 42 -1.74 -4.64 -2.76
N HIS A 43 -1.40 -4.96 -1.51
CA HIS A 43 0.00 -4.99 -1.08
C HIS A 43 0.81 -6.08 -1.79
N HIS A 44 0.20 -7.20 -2.15
CA HIS A 44 0.90 -8.21 -2.95
C HIS A 44 1.16 -7.71 -4.38
N LEU A 45 0.15 -7.11 -5.02
CA LEU A 45 0.28 -6.53 -6.36
C LEU A 45 1.33 -5.41 -6.39
N GLN A 46 1.36 -4.53 -5.38
CA GLN A 46 2.38 -3.48 -5.26
C GLN A 46 3.80 -4.07 -5.31
N ARG A 47 4.07 -5.12 -4.52
CA ARG A 47 5.39 -5.78 -4.53
C ARG A 47 5.72 -6.42 -5.87
N GLN A 48 4.75 -7.03 -6.54
CA GLN A 48 4.95 -7.61 -7.86
C GLN A 48 5.36 -6.54 -8.88
N TYR A 49 4.63 -5.41 -8.93
CA TYR A 49 4.98 -4.29 -9.80
C TYR A 49 6.35 -3.68 -9.45
N ASP A 50 6.68 -3.59 -8.16
CA ASP A 50 7.97 -3.07 -7.68
C ASP A 50 9.14 -3.95 -8.16
N ILE A 51 8.97 -5.28 -8.12
CA ILE A 51 9.96 -6.24 -8.62
C ILE A 51 10.08 -6.13 -10.15
N GLU A 52 8.96 -6.08 -10.87
CA GLU A 52 8.95 -5.93 -12.33
C GLU A 52 9.67 -4.64 -12.78
N LEU A 53 9.45 -3.54 -12.05
CA LEU A 53 10.14 -2.28 -12.29
C LEU A 53 11.65 -2.40 -12.04
N ALA A 54 12.04 -3.04 -10.94
CA ALA A 54 13.44 -3.26 -10.60
C ALA A 54 14.15 -4.11 -11.67
N GLU A 55 13.50 -5.13 -12.22
CA GLU A 55 14.03 -5.94 -13.31
C GLU A 55 14.23 -5.12 -14.58
N LYS A 56 13.25 -4.32 -14.99
CA LYS A 56 13.38 -3.44 -16.16
C LYS A 56 14.51 -2.43 -16.01
N LEU A 57 14.67 -1.88 -14.82
CA LEU A 57 15.77 -0.95 -14.51
C LEU A 57 17.13 -1.64 -14.53
N ALA A 58 17.22 -2.86 -14.00
CA ALA A 58 18.45 -3.66 -14.04
C ALA A 58 18.82 -4.05 -15.49
N LEU A 59 17.84 -4.41 -16.32
CA LEU A 59 18.09 -4.66 -17.74
C LEU A 59 18.55 -3.39 -18.47
N ALA A 60 17.93 -2.25 -18.18
CA ALA A 60 18.35 -0.97 -18.75
C ALA A 60 19.80 -0.63 -18.35
N SER A 61 20.18 -0.78 -17.08
CA SER A 61 21.56 -0.52 -16.63
C SER A 61 22.57 -1.49 -17.27
N LEU A 62 22.23 -2.77 -17.39
CA LEU A 62 23.06 -3.77 -18.07
C LEU A 62 23.23 -3.45 -19.56
N THR A 63 22.16 -3.08 -20.26
CA THR A 63 22.26 -2.72 -21.69
C THR A 63 23.09 -1.46 -21.93
N GLN A 64 23.04 -0.50 -20.99
CA GLN A 64 23.90 0.67 -21.04
C GLN A 64 25.37 0.31 -20.78
N ASP A 65 25.63 -0.54 -19.78
CA ASP A 65 27.00 -0.98 -19.45
C ASP A 65 27.65 -1.78 -20.58
N VAL A 66 26.88 -2.64 -21.27
CA VAL A 66 27.35 -3.37 -22.47
C VAL A 66 27.74 -2.39 -23.59
N LYS A 67 26.97 -1.31 -23.81
CA LYS A 67 27.34 -0.28 -24.80
C LYS A 67 28.59 0.49 -24.40
N ASP A 68 28.79 0.70 -23.10
CA ASP A 68 29.90 1.50 -22.57
C ASP A 68 31.19 0.66 -22.46
N ASN A 69 31.11 -0.67 -22.31
CA ASN A 69 32.26 -1.58 -22.26
C ASN A 69 32.00 -2.90 -23.03
N ASP A 70 32.50 -2.99 -24.26
CA ASP A 70 32.29 -4.17 -25.13
C ASP A 70 33.06 -5.45 -24.74
N ARG A 71 34.09 -5.39 -23.89
CA ARG A 71 35.10 -6.47 -23.80
C ARG A 71 35.54 -6.95 -22.42
N GLN A 72 35.16 -6.28 -21.33
CA GLN A 72 35.57 -6.70 -19.98
C GLN A 72 34.43 -6.45 -19.00
N THR A 73 34.25 -7.37 -18.05
CA THR A 73 33.26 -7.28 -16.97
C THR A 73 34.00 -7.17 -15.64
N THR A 74 34.09 -5.97 -15.09
CA THR A 74 34.83 -5.68 -13.83
C THR A 74 33.84 -5.28 -12.73
N LEU A 75 34.09 -5.69 -11.49
CA LEU A 75 33.26 -5.35 -10.31
C LEU A 75 33.14 -3.83 -10.01
N GLN A 76 33.92 -2.99 -10.71
CA GLN A 76 33.82 -1.53 -10.62
C GLN A 76 32.78 -0.94 -11.60
N GLN A 77 32.14 -1.77 -12.42
CA GLN A 77 31.15 -1.34 -13.41
C GLN A 77 29.84 -0.91 -12.77
N TYR A 78 29.05 -0.14 -13.53
CA TYR A 78 27.86 0.53 -13.04
C TYR A 78 26.79 -0.47 -12.53
N TRP A 79 26.69 -1.65 -13.15
CA TRP A 79 25.77 -2.71 -12.72
C TRP A 79 26.16 -3.40 -11.39
N ALA A 80 27.44 -3.37 -11.00
CA ALA A 80 27.96 -4.04 -9.80
C ALA A 80 27.97 -3.12 -8.56
N GLN A 81 27.73 -1.83 -8.75
CA GLN A 81 27.65 -0.86 -7.68
C GLN A 81 26.23 -0.83 -7.08
N PRO A 82 26.08 -0.57 -5.76
CA PRO A 82 24.77 -0.40 -5.16
C PRO A 82 24.08 0.80 -5.80
N GLN A 83 23.09 0.53 -6.65
CA GLN A 83 22.33 1.54 -7.36
C GLN A 83 21.48 2.32 -6.35
N GLN A 84 21.99 3.47 -5.91
CA GLN A 84 21.19 4.42 -5.13
C GLN A 84 20.21 5.09 -6.09
N LEU A 85 18.96 4.63 -6.08
CA LEU A 85 17.86 5.32 -6.73
C LEU A 85 17.70 6.69 -6.06
N ARG A 86 18.37 7.71 -6.60
CA ARG A 86 18.10 9.10 -6.27
C ARG A 86 16.73 9.43 -6.86
N CYS A 87 15.67 9.13 -6.11
CA CYS A 87 14.38 9.76 -6.34
C CYS A 87 14.62 11.27 -6.21
N GLN A 88 14.65 11.97 -7.34
CA GLN A 88 14.67 13.43 -7.34
C GLN A 88 13.30 13.88 -6.83
N SER A 89 13.15 13.97 -5.51
CA SER A 89 12.00 14.61 -4.90
C SER A 89 12.14 16.10 -5.13
N SER A 90 11.47 16.61 -6.16
CA SER A 90 11.02 18.00 -6.15
C SER A 90 10.17 18.16 -4.89
N HIS A 91 10.73 18.90 -3.93
CA HIS A 91 10.20 19.26 -2.62
C HIS A 91 10.28 18.29 -1.43
N GLU A 92 11.07 18.79 -0.46
CA GLU A 92 10.88 18.78 1.00
C GLU A 92 11.37 17.58 1.83
N ARG A 93 12.56 17.81 2.39
CA ARG A 93 13.21 17.18 3.53
C ARG A 93 12.24 16.75 4.65
N ARG A 94 12.20 15.45 4.95
CA ARG A 94 12.21 14.95 6.34
C ARG A 94 13.18 13.78 6.43
N ALA A 95 14.33 14.07 7.04
CA ALA A 95 15.26 13.07 7.52
C ALA A 95 14.63 12.32 8.70
N GLY A 96 13.85 11.29 8.40
CA GLY A 96 13.61 10.18 9.32
C GLY A 96 14.60 9.09 8.96
N LYS A 97 15.30 8.53 9.96
CA LYS A 97 16.20 7.40 9.77
C LYS A 97 15.49 6.33 8.94
N TRP A 98 16.15 5.83 7.91
CA TRP A 98 15.67 4.70 7.12
C TRP A 98 15.64 3.45 8.00
N GLN A 99 14.55 3.30 8.76
CA GLN A 99 14.18 2.03 9.35
C GLN A 99 13.85 1.13 8.15
N TYR A 100 14.53 -0.01 8.03
CA TYR A 100 14.21 -1.07 7.08
C TYR A 100 12.72 -1.41 7.23
N SER A 101 11.89 -0.78 6.42
CA SER A 101 10.52 -1.16 6.16
C SER A 101 10.48 -1.34 4.67
N GLU A 102 9.95 -2.47 4.22
CA GLU A 102 9.86 -2.96 2.83
C GLU A 102 9.09 -2.03 1.86
N VAL A 103 8.97 -0.74 2.20
CA VAL A 103 8.17 0.28 1.51
C VAL A 103 9.07 1.48 1.18
N ALA A 104 10.24 1.23 0.60
CA ALA A 104 11.08 2.29 0.03
C ALA A 104 10.88 2.48 -1.49
N VAL A 105 10.03 1.68 -2.13
CA VAL A 105 9.79 1.74 -3.59
C VAL A 105 8.54 2.56 -3.95
N THR A 106 7.69 2.95 -2.99
CA THR A 106 6.43 3.66 -3.31
C THR A 106 6.52 5.18 -3.37
N ARG A 107 7.72 5.77 -3.43
CA ARG A 107 7.88 7.24 -3.45
C ARG A 107 8.81 7.78 -4.54
N CYS A 108 8.79 7.15 -5.71
CA CYS A 108 9.27 7.75 -6.95
C CYS A 108 8.05 7.98 -7.88
N PRO A 109 7.34 9.13 -7.80
CA PRO A 109 6.21 9.44 -8.68
C PRO A 109 6.67 9.98 -10.05
N ALA A 110 7.76 9.45 -10.61
CA ALA A 110 8.38 9.96 -11.84
C ALA A 110 8.34 8.97 -13.02
N LEU A 111 7.35 8.07 -13.04
CA LEU A 111 7.07 7.20 -14.18
C LEU A 111 5.56 7.12 -14.50
N PHE A 112 4.88 8.27 -14.39
CA PHE A 112 3.69 8.60 -15.16
C PHE A 112 3.92 9.93 -15.85
#